data_AF-A0A345LU55-F1
#
_entry.id   AF-A0A345LU55-F1
#
_cell.length_a   1.000
_cell.length_b   1.000
_cell.length_c   1.000
_cell.angle_alpha   90.00
_cell.angle_beta   90.00
_cell.angle_gamma   90.00
#
_symmetry.space_group_name_H-M   'P 1'
#
loop_
_entity.id
_entity.type
_entity.pdbx_description
1 polymer ?
#
loop_
_entity_poly.entity_id
_entity_poly.type
_entity_poly.pdbx_seq_one_letter_code
_entity_poly.pdbx_strand_id
1 'polypeptide(L)' 'MKKILVLAGLAIISGCVSNETEMESKSVGIANPASVYCEQIGGTVEIENTADGQVGYCILPSGERVEEWALYRQNKH' A
#
# COMPACT_ATOMS: atom_id res chain seq x y z
N MET A 1 -71.49 -3.46 -15.64
CA MET A 1 -70.48 -2.53 -16.16
C MET A 1 -69.38 -2.33 -15.14
N LYS A 2 -68.14 -2.71 -15.47
CA LYS A 2 -66.85 -2.09 -15.15
C LYS A 2 -65.80 -3.21 -15.25
N LYS A 3 -65.20 -3.34 -16.43
CA LYS A 3 -64.14 -4.31 -16.71
C LYS A 3 -62.85 -3.74 -16.12
N ILE A 4 -62.26 -4.40 -15.14
CA ILE A 4 -60.89 -4.13 -14.72
C ILE A 4 -60.06 -5.32 -15.16
N LEU A 5 -59.46 -5.16 -16.33
CA LEU A 5 -58.36 -5.98 -16.81
C LEU A 5 -57.11 -5.53 -16.06
N VAL A 6 -56.50 -6.40 -15.26
CA VAL A 6 -55.09 -6.24 -14.86
C VAL A 6 -54.37 -7.56 -15.10
N LEU A 7 -53.52 -7.51 -16.10
CA LEU A 7 -52.54 -8.48 -16.56
C LEU A 7 -51.49 -8.78 -15.47
N ALA A 8 -50.96 -10.01 -15.53
CA ALA A 8 -49.54 -10.42 -15.36
C ALA A 8 -48.75 -9.79 -14.19
N GLY A 9 -48.12 -10.54 -13.30
CA GLY A 9 -47.26 -11.69 -13.52
C GLY A 9 -46.07 -11.57 -12.56
N LEU A 10 -45.59 -12.70 -12.04
CA LEU A 10 -44.52 -12.83 -11.05
C LEU A 10 -43.21 -12.10 -11.43
N ALA A 11 -42.55 -11.48 -10.45
CA ALA A 11 -41.10 -11.61 -10.24
C ALA A 11 -40.69 -11.08 -8.85
N ILE A 12 -40.16 -11.98 -8.01
CA ILE A 12 -39.47 -11.67 -6.76
C ILE A 12 -37.97 -11.77 -7.06
N ILE A 13 -37.21 -10.68 -6.90
CA ILE A 13 -35.73 -10.68 -6.88
C ILE A 13 -35.31 -9.43 -6.09
N SER A 14 -35.05 -9.53 -4.79
CA SER A 14 -33.80 -9.94 -4.12
C SER A 14 -32.68 -8.91 -4.25
N GLY A 15 -32.36 -8.27 -3.11
CA GLY A 15 -31.05 -7.78 -2.70
C GLY A 15 -30.40 -6.66 -3.51
N CYS A 16 -30.33 -5.46 -2.94
CA CYS A 16 -29.24 -4.55 -3.27
C CYS A 16 -27.93 -5.22 -2.84
N VAL A 17 -27.19 -5.80 -3.77
CA VAL A 17 -25.76 -6.04 -3.59
C VAL A 17 -25.10 -4.67 -3.62
N SER A 18 -24.71 -4.17 -2.44
CA SER A 18 -23.65 -3.17 -2.36
C SER A 18 -22.38 -3.91 -2.78
N ASN A 19 -22.00 -3.81 -4.05
CA ASN A 19 -20.63 -4.11 -4.45
C ASN A 19 -19.76 -3.02 -3.84
N GLU A 20 -19.34 -3.25 -2.60
CA GLU A 20 -18.23 -2.55 -1.98
C GLU A 20 -17.02 -2.96 -2.79
N THR A 21 -16.77 -2.21 -3.86
CA THR A 21 -15.55 -2.31 -4.63
C THR A 21 -14.44 -2.04 -3.62
N GLU A 22 -13.75 -3.10 -3.20
CA GLU A 22 -12.52 -3.02 -2.42
C GLU A 22 -11.59 -2.12 -3.21
N MET A 23 -11.55 -0.84 -2.82
CA MET A 23 -10.50 0.07 -3.21
C MET A 23 -9.26 -0.32 -2.41
N GLU A 24 -8.68 -1.49 -2.69
CA GLU A 24 -7.26 -1.69 -2.43
C GLU A 24 -6.51 -0.93 -3.54
N SER A 25 -6.58 0.41 -3.49
CA SER A 25 -5.59 1.21 -4.20
C SER A 25 -4.30 1.08 -3.42
N LYS A 26 -3.56 0.00 -3.66
CA LYS A 26 -2.14 -0.06 -3.31
C LYS A 26 -1.46 1.01 -4.14
N SER A 27 -1.48 2.25 -3.66
CA SER A 27 -0.66 3.31 -4.20
C SER A 27 0.77 2.89 -3.94
N VAL A 28 1.38 2.20 -4.91
CA VAL A 28 2.81 1.93 -4.90
C VAL A 28 3.46 3.31 -4.98
N GLY A 29 3.82 3.86 -3.83
CA GLY A 29 4.55 5.11 -3.74
C GLY A 29 5.85 5.00 -4.52
N ILE A 30 6.41 6.15 -4.92
CA ILE A 30 7.77 6.19 -5.47
C ILE A 30 8.70 5.55 -4.45
N ALA A 31 9.52 4.59 -4.89
CA ALA A 31 10.47 3.92 -4.02
C ALA A 31 11.44 4.93 -3.39
N ASN A 32 11.75 4.75 -2.10
CA ASN A 32 12.74 5.57 -1.42
C ASN A 32 14.13 5.26 -1.98
N PRO A 33 14.84 6.23 -2.59
CA PRO A 33 16.14 5.97 -3.21
C PRO A 33 17.21 5.53 -2.21
N ALA A 34 17.12 5.92 -0.93
CA ALA A 34 18.02 5.46 0.11
C ALA A 34 17.77 3.98 0.44
N SER A 35 16.50 3.58 0.57
CA SER A 35 16.10 2.18 0.78
C SER A 35 16.49 1.30 -0.41
N VAL A 36 16.27 1.77 -1.64
CA VAL A 36 16.70 1.06 -2.86
C VAL A 36 18.22 0.88 -2.88
N TYR A 37 18.98 1.92 -2.52
CA TYR A 37 20.43 1.81 -2.46
C TYR A 37 20.88 0.80 -1.39
N CYS A 38 20.25 0.80 -0.22
CA CYS A 38 20.52 -0.18 0.83
C CYS A 38 20.36 -1.62 0.31
N GLU A 39 19.23 -1.92 -0.33
CA GLU A 39 18.97 -3.23 -0.92
C GLU A 39 19.96 -3.56 -2.05
N GLN A 40 20.31 -2.57 -2.89
CA GLN A 40 21.24 -2.75 -4.01
C GLN A 40 22.65 -3.15 -3.55
N ILE A 41 23.12 -2.69 -2.39
CA ILE A 41 24.41 -3.08 -1.81
C ILE A 41 24.32 -4.35 -0.94
N GLY A 42 23.19 -5.06 -0.99
CA GLY A 42 22.94 -6.29 -0.24
C GLY A 42 22.54 -6.07 1.22
N GLY A 43 22.23 -4.83 1.60
CA GLY A 43 21.71 -4.52 2.91
C GLY A 43 20.21 -4.81 3.05
N THR A 44 19.72 -4.76 4.28
CA THR A 44 18.29 -4.87 4.60
C THR A 44 17.81 -3.57 5.23
N VAL A 45 16.66 -3.07 4.80
CA VAL A 45 16.06 -1.84 5.35
C VAL A 45 15.28 -2.18 6.62
N GLU A 46 15.51 -1.43 7.68
CA GLU A 46 14.78 -1.46 8.95
C GLU A 46 14.17 -0.08 9.20
N ILE A 47 12.88 -0.04 9.53
CA ILE A 47 12.19 1.20 9.88
C ILE A 47 11.99 1.26 11.39
N GLU A 48 12.50 2.31 12.01
CA GLU A 48 12.32 2.59 13.44
C GLU A 48 11.31 3.71 13.63
N ASN A 49 10.29 3.48 14.47
CA ASN A 49 9.36 4.51 14.90
C ASN A 49 9.95 5.29 16.07
N THR A 50 10.05 6.60 15.93
CA THR A 50 10.54 7.55 16.93
C THR A 50 9.45 8.54 17.31
N ALA A 51 9.68 9.36 18.34
CA ALA A 51 8.76 10.45 18.70
C ALA A 51 8.60 11.49 17.57
N ASP A 52 9.61 11.64 16.71
CA ASP A 52 9.65 12.63 15.63
C ASP A 52 9.21 12.06 14.27
N GLY A 53 8.85 10.78 14.20
CA GLY A 53 8.46 10.09 12.98
C GLY A 53 9.23 8.79 12.74
N GLN A 54 9.34 8.37 11.48
CA GLN A 54 10.04 7.14 11.10
C GLN A 54 11.45 7.44 10.62
N VAL A 55 12.42 6.64 11.06
CA VAL A 55 13.81 6.67 10.61
C VAL A 55 14.12 5.36 9.91
N GLY A 56 14.71 5.45 8.72
CA GLY A 56 15.17 4.29 7.97
C GLY A 56 16.64 3.97 8.28
N TYR A 57 16.92 2.71 8.55
CA TYR A 57 18.27 2.20 8.74
C TYR A 57 18.57 1.11 7.72
N CYS A 58 19.81 1.07 7.26
CA CYS A 58 20.35 -0.02 6.47
C CYS A 58 21.20 -0.92 7.35
N ILE A 59 20.81 -2.20 7.44
CA ILE A 59 21.64 -3.26 8.00
C ILE A 59 22.53 -3.79 6.88
N LEU A 60 23.80 -3.42 6.90
CA LEU A 60 24.79 -3.83 5.89
C LEU A 60 25.08 -5.34 5.97
N PRO A 61 25.62 -5.97 4.91
CA PRO A 61 26.08 -7.36 4.96
C PRO A 61 27.11 -7.66 6.05
N SER A 62 27.85 -6.63 6.51
CA SER A 62 28.77 -6.71 7.65
C SER A 62 28.07 -6.84 9.00
N GLY A 63 26.75 -6.60 9.05
CA GLY A 63 25.95 -6.46 10.28
C GLY A 63 25.94 -5.04 10.84
N GLU A 64 26.63 -4.09 10.21
CA GLU A 64 26.62 -2.69 10.63
C GLU A 64 25.26 -2.05 10.35
N ARG A 65 24.74 -1.29 11.33
CA ARG A 65 23.50 -0.52 11.20
C ARG A 65 23.83 0.95 10.99
N VAL A 66 23.47 1.48 9.83
CA VAL A 66 23.69 2.88 9.45
C VAL A 66 22.38 3.53 9.02
N GLU A 67 22.20 4.83 9.28
CA GLU A 67 21.01 5.54 8.80
C GLU A 67 21.02 5.62 7.26
N GLU A 68 19.91 5.25 6.61
CA GLU A 68 19.91 4.97 5.17
C GLU A 68 20.19 6.22 4.31
N TRP A 69 19.75 7.40 4.74
CA TRP A 69 19.99 8.64 4.00
C TRP A 69 21.41 9.16 4.17
N ALA A 70 22.01 9.00 5.35
CA ALA A 70 23.42 9.28 5.59
C ALA A 70 24.29 8.40 4.68
N LEU A 71 24.02 7.10 4.65
CA LEU A 71 24.68 6.15 3.76
C LEU A 71 24.51 6.54 2.28
N TYR A 72 23.29 6.84 1.86
CA TYR A 72 23.00 7.24 0.48
C TYR A 72 23.79 8.50 0.07
N ARG A 73 23.78 9.56 0.88
CA ARG A 73 24.49 10.81 0.57
C ARG A 73 26.01 10.66 0.53
N GLN A 74 26.59 9.83 1.40
CA GLN A 74 28.04 9.58 1.40
C GLN A 74 28.52 8.89 0.11
N ASN A 75 27.65 8.11 -0.52
CA ASN A 75 27.99 7.32 -1.72
C ASN A 75 27.43 7.92 -3.02
N LYS A 76 26.81 9.10 -2.97
CA LYS A 76 26.33 9.85 -4.13
C LYS A 76 27.37 10.91 -4.48
N HIS A 77 28.20 10.62 -5.49
CA HIS A 77 29.07 11.58 -6.15
C HIS A 77 28.30 12.41 -7.18
#